data_AF-A0A0T2MD14-F1
#
_entry.id   AF-A0A0T2MD14-F1
#
_cell.length_a   1.000
_cell.length_b   1.000
_cell.length_c   1.000
_cell.angle_alpha   90.00
_cell.angle_beta   90.00
_cell.angle_gamma   90.00
#
_symmetry.space_group_name_H-M   'P 1'
#
loop_
_entity.id
_entity.type
_entity.pdbx_description
1 polymer ?
#
loop_
_entity_poly.entity_id
_entity_poly.type
_entity_poly.pdbx_seq_one_letter_code
_entity_poly.pdbx_strand_id
1 'polypeptide(L)'
;MADYFEYSAGHIIAEMGGRKALDTSVPMLNLVPSAAITLTDYAISWPDLFSGTIFEQVRQTIESPPSVFNDYFGCSTWIGLVEQEWGPSEPSPRTLADISLGTVPAGTDYLEIWVNLSRTVNPAKILDLALASNFPEGEWVKLDGYSCVVEEFGGVARQFEFVLDGTSVKLRRYQSVNKDGGLLPGTTRVNPSEDIGNATFFYAGTNAPEDGSKYAIYGQMIQQLGPDRNIPTHRPSGKEAGSASNVPCSMSHAGISYASTWTGDIIIKPGFIDA
;
A
#
# COMPACT_ATOMS: atom_id res chain seq x y z
N MET A 1 15.94 18.92 41.86
CA MET A 1 16.87 19.82 41.15
C MET A 1 16.03 20.70 40.25
N ALA A 2 16.33 22.00 40.18
CA ALA A 2 15.55 22.93 39.35
C ALA A 2 16.03 22.86 37.91
N ASP A 3 15.10 22.93 36.96
CA ASP A 3 15.42 23.17 35.56
C ASP A 3 15.89 24.63 35.43
N TYR A 4 16.97 24.85 34.67
CA TYR A 4 17.63 26.16 34.55
C TYR A 4 17.86 26.50 33.08
N PHE A 5 17.69 27.77 32.75
CA PHE A 5 17.88 28.32 31.41
C PHE A 5 18.82 29.51 31.52
N GLU A 6 19.99 29.42 30.90
CA GLU A 6 20.98 30.48 30.84
C GLU A 6 21.14 30.99 29.41
N TYR A 7 21.28 32.30 29.29
CA TYR A 7 21.86 32.92 28.11
C TYR A 7 23.24 33.44 28.47
N SER A 8 24.28 32.81 27.94
CA SER A 8 25.68 33.10 28.26
C SER A 8 26.50 33.24 26.98
N ALA A 9 27.21 34.36 26.83
CA ALA A 9 28.10 34.63 25.69
C ALA A 9 27.47 34.45 24.29
N GLY A 10 26.14 34.67 24.14
CA GLY A 10 25.44 34.48 22.87
C GLY A 10 24.83 33.09 22.67
N HIS A 11 24.97 32.22 23.66
CA HIS A 11 24.50 30.85 23.63
C HIS A 11 23.39 30.63 24.65
N ILE A 12 22.39 29.86 24.26
CA ILE A 12 21.39 29.26 25.13
C ILE A 12 21.96 27.97 25.69
N ILE A 13 21.90 27.83 27.02
CA ILE A 13 22.13 26.59 27.75
C ILE A 13 20.83 26.27 28.51
N ALA A 14 20.24 25.11 28.27
CA ALA A 14 19.13 24.61 29.07
C ALA A 14 19.59 23.37 29.83
N GLU A 15 19.42 23.36 31.15
CA GLU A 15 19.60 22.21 32.00
C GLU A 15 18.26 21.73 32.52
N MET A 16 17.97 20.43 32.36
CA MET A 16 16.73 19.82 32.82
C MET A 16 17.03 18.65 33.74
N GLY A 17 16.67 18.75 35.02
CA GLY A 17 16.97 17.72 36.01
C GLY A 17 18.46 17.54 36.31
N GLY A 18 19.28 18.60 36.16
CA GLY A 18 20.73 18.57 36.43
C GLY A 18 21.60 17.98 35.31
N ARG A 19 21.04 17.77 34.13
CA ARG A 19 21.76 17.44 32.89
C ARG A 19 21.60 18.56 31.86
N LYS A 20 22.60 18.77 31.01
CA LYS A 20 22.57 19.73 29.92
C LYS A 20 21.66 19.21 28.81
N ALA A 21 20.48 19.78 28.66
CA ALA A 21 19.47 19.36 27.68
C ALA A 21 19.66 20.06 26.32
N LEU A 22 20.24 21.25 26.31
CA LEU A 22 20.51 22.06 25.13
C LEU A 22 21.73 22.93 25.40
N ASP A 23 22.66 22.99 24.46
CA ASP A 23 23.74 23.96 24.46
C ASP A 23 24.01 24.38 23.02
N THR A 24 23.85 25.67 22.75
CA THR A 24 24.06 26.22 21.41
C THR A 24 25.51 26.64 21.14
N SER A 25 26.41 26.44 22.11
CA SER A 25 27.85 26.62 21.93
C SER A 25 28.55 25.42 21.29
N VAL A 26 27.90 24.26 21.31
CA VAL A 26 28.34 23.05 20.62
C VAL A 26 27.22 22.56 19.68
N PRO A 27 27.54 21.95 18.53
CA PRO A 27 26.52 21.27 17.74
C PRO A 27 25.91 20.16 18.59
N MET A 28 24.59 20.19 18.81
CA MET A 28 23.89 19.09 19.50
C MET A 28 24.04 17.74 18.80
N LEU A 29 24.43 17.78 17.53
CA LEU A 29 24.58 16.63 16.66
C LEU A 29 25.98 16.64 16.05
N ASN A 30 26.78 15.64 16.40
CA ASN A 30 28.10 15.40 15.83
C ASN A 30 28.01 14.27 14.80
N LEU A 31 27.88 14.62 13.53
CA LEU A 31 27.94 13.65 12.43
C LEU A 31 29.38 13.14 12.25
N VAL A 32 29.48 11.89 11.77
CA VAL A 32 30.74 11.23 11.42
C VAL A 32 30.76 10.92 9.92
N PRO A 33 31.04 11.92 9.04
CA PRO A 33 30.95 11.72 7.59
C PRO A 33 31.89 10.64 7.05
N SER A 34 33.02 10.40 7.71
CA SER A 34 33.98 9.35 7.31
C SER A 34 33.45 7.93 7.49
N ALA A 35 32.37 7.75 8.26
CA ALA A 35 31.70 6.48 8.47
C ALA A 35 30.34 6.40 7.76
N ALA A 36 30.10 7.28 6.78
CA ALA A 36 28.85 7.27 6.02
C ALA A 36 28.72 6.02 5.17
N ILE A 37 27.54 5.41 5.18
CA ILE A 37 27.15 4.35 4.24
C ILE A 37 26.55 5.05 3.03
N THR A 38 27.14 4.81 1.86
CA THR A 38 26.61 5.31 0.58
C THR A 38 26.24 4.11 -0.28
N LEU A 39 24.98 4.06 -0.70
CA LEU A 39 24.45 3.06 -1.62
C LEU A 39 24.10 3.77 -2.92
N THR A 40 24.57 3.23 -4.04
CA THR A 40 24.31 3.77 -5.38
C THR A 40 23.48 2.78 -6.17
N ASP A 41 22.51 3.27 -6.95
CA ASP A 41 21.57 2.46 -7.73
C ASP A 41 20.88 1.35 -6.89
N TYR A 42 20.65 1.63 -5.61
CA TYR A 42 20.09 0.68 -4.66
C TYR A 42 18.59 0.52 -4.88
N ALA A 43 18.13 -0.74 -4.98
CA ALA A 43 16.73 -1.06 -5.20
C ALA A 43 16.01 -1.41 -3.89
N ILE A 44 14.96 -0.65 -3.57
CA ILE A 44 13.97 -0.97 -2.55
C ILE A 44 12.75 -1.55 -3.27
N SER A 45 12.57 -2.86 -3.13
CA SER A 45 11.48 -3.58 -3.83
C SER A 45 10.43 -4.10 -2.87
N TRP A 46 9.18 -4.09 -3.31
CA TRP A 46 8.07 -4.78 -2.68
C TRP A 46 7.53 -5.84 -3.64
N PRO A 47 7.39 -7.10 -3.16
CA PRO A 47 6.84 -8.18 -3.97
C PRO A 47 5.37 -7.92 -4.30
N ASP A 48 4.87 -8.70 -5.26
CA ASP A 48 3.49 -8.60 -5.69
C ASP A 48 2.50 -8.91 -4.54
N LEU A 49 1.42 -8.14 -4.51
CA LEU A 49 0.36 -8.32 -3.52
C LEU A 49 -0.50 -9.51 -3.92
N PHE A 50 -1.01 -10.24 -2.93
CA PHE A 50 -1.99 -11.27 -3.23
C PHE A 50 -3.24 -10.65 -3.84
N SER A 51 -3.57 -11.13 -5.03
CA SER A 51 -4.68 -10.66 -5.84
C SER A 51 -5.38 -11.86 -6.49
N GLY A 52 -6.64 -11.66 -6.85
CA GLY A 52 -7.45 -12.69 -7.49
C GLY A 52 -8.62 -12.10 -8.26
N THR A 53 -9.22 -12.90 -9.13
CA THR A 53 -10.39 -12.45 -9.89
C THR A 53 -11.65 -12.47 -9.03
N ILE A 54 -12.40 -11.37 -9.04
CA ILE A 54 -13.77 -11.24 -8.54
C ILE A 54 -14.71 -11.26 -9.74
N PHE A 55 -15.75 -12.06 -9.65
CA PHE A 55 -16.87 -12.08 -10.57
C PHE A 55 -18.09 -11.49 -9.89
N GLU A 56 -18.87 -10.72 -10.65
CA GLU A 56 -20.15 -10.18 -10.23
C GLU A 56 -21.17 -10.55 -11.28
N GLN A 57 -22.23 -11.24 -10.87
CA GLN A 57 -23.41 -11.44 -11.70
C GLN A 57 -24.46 -10.42 -11.25
N VAL A 58 -24.82 -9.50 -12.14
CA VAL A 58 -25.84 -8.50 -11.88
C VAL A 58 -27.12 -8.91 -12.59
N ARG A 59 -28.21 -9.00 -11.83
CA ARG A 59 -29.56 -9.06 -12.37
C ARG A 59 -30.23 -7.71 -12.13
N GLN A 60 -30.26 -6.83 -13.13
CA GLN A 60 -30.97 -5.56 -12.97
C GLN A 60 -32.41 -5.71 -13.45
N THR A 61 -33.37 -5.50 -12.55
CA THR A 61 -34.78 -5.33 -12.91
C THR A 61 -35.05 -3.84 -13.06
N ILE A 62 -35.09 -3.34 -14.30
CA ILE A 62 -35.43 -1.94 -14.56
C ILE A 62 -36.95 -1.86 -14.75
N GLU A 63 -37.61 -1.11 -13.88
CA GLU A 63 -39.02 -0.76 -14.06
C GLU A 63 -39.10 0.36 -15.12
N SER A 64 -39.64 0.05 -16.30
CA SER A 64 -39.83 1.03 -17.37
C SER A 64 -41.15 0.79 -18.09
N PRO A 65 -41.97 1.85 -18.24
CA PRO A 65 -43.43 1.89 -17.96
C PRO A 65 -44.05 0.76 -17.08
N PRO A 66 -45.25 0.95 -16.50
CA PRO A 66 -45.78 0.07 -15.44
C PRO A 66 -46.23 -1.35 -15.88
N SER A 67 -45.63 -1.93 -16.92
CA SER A 67 -46.02 -3.25 -17.43
C SER A 67 -44.92 -4.06 -18.12
N VAL A 68 -43.66 -3.58 -18.18
CA VAL A 68 -42.55 -4.34 -18.78
C VAL A 68 -41.40 -4.46 -17.79
N PHE A 69 -41.21 -5.66 -17.25
CA PHE A 69 -39.98 -6.00 -16.53
C PHE A 69 -38.93 -6.41 -17.54
N ASN A 70 -37.88 -5.60 -17.69
CA ASN A 70 -36.67 -6.02 -18.41
C ASN A 70 -35.65 -6.52 -17.39
N ASP A 71 -35.44 -7.84 -17.38
CA ASP A 71 -34.35 -8.47 -16.64
C ASP A 71 -33.07 -8.37 -17.49
N TYR A 72 -32.13 -7.56 -17.03
CA TYR A 72 -30.78 -7.51 -17.58
C TYR A 72 -29.90 -8.50 -16.82
N PHE A 73 -29.28 -9.43 -17.55
CA PHE A 73 -28.21 -10.27 -17.03
C PHE A 73 -26.87 -9.66 -17.48
N GLY A 74 -26.19 -9.03 -16.55
CA GLY A 74 -24.84 -8.50 -16.72
C GLY A 74 -23.82 -9.38 -16.00
N CYS A 75 -22.59 -9.37 -16.50
CA CYS A 75 -21.47 -9.86 -15.73
C CYS A 75 -20.32 -8.86 -15.70
N SER A 76 -19.78 -8.60 -14.52
CA SER A 76 -18.60 -7.78 -14.31
C SER A 76 -17.49 -8.64 -13.74
N THR A 77 -16.27 -8.41 -14.21
CA THR A 77 -15.07 -9.08 -13.70
C THR A 77 -14.08 -8.05 -13.23
N TRP A 78 -13.49 -8.30 -12.06
CA TRP A 78 -12.55 -7.41 -11.40
C TRP A 78 -11.33 -8.17 -10.94
N ILE A 79 -10.21 -7.47 -10.77
CA ILE A 79 -9.10 -7.99 -9.94
C ILE A 79 -9.24 -7.40 -8.56
N GLY A 80 -9.35 -8.25 -7.56
CA GLY A 80 -9.41 -7.89 -6.16
C GLY A 80 -8.06 -8.04 -5.49
N LEU A 81 -7.64 -7.03 -4.72
CA LEU A 81 -6.55 -7.13 -3.76
C LEU A 81 -7.12 -7.46 -2.38
N VAL A 82 -6.73 -8.59 -1.79
CA VAL A 82 -7.24 -8.99 -0.46
C VAL A 82 -6.52 -8.27 0.66
N GLU A 83 -7.19 -8.15 1.82
CA GLU A 83 -6.59 -7.63 3.05
C GLU A 83 -5.31 -8.38 3.39
N GLN A 84 -4.23 -7.63 3.55
CA GLN A 84 -2.92 -8.18 3.88
C GLN A 84 -2.01 -7.11 4.47
N GLU A 85 -1.19 -7.52 5.44
CA GLU A 85 -0.11 -6.72 6.00
C GLU A 85 1.17 -7.53 5.91
N TRP A 86 2.21 -6.88 5.39
CA TRP A 86 3.52 -7.45 5.14
C TRP A 86 4.55 -6.59 5.85
N GLY A 87 5.50 -7.24 6.51
CA GLY A 87 6.51 -6.56 7.30
C GLY A 87 7.61 -7.50 7.78
N PRO A 88 8.53 -7.02 8.63
CA PRO A 88 9.70 -7.77 9.10
C PRO A 88 9.39 -8.84 10.17
N SER A 89 8.13 -9.28 10.30
CA SER A 89 7.69 -10.25 11.32
C SER A 89 8.09 -11.71 11.02
N GLU A 90 7.81 -12.60 11.98
CA GLU A 90 8.03 -14.06 11.94
C GLU A 90 7.75 -14.68 10.56
N PRO A 91 8.47 -15.76 10.16
CA PRO A 91 8.39 -16.33 8.82
C PRO A 91 6.96 -16.65 8.39
N SER A 92 6.49 -15.87 7.42
CA SER A 92 5.21 -16.04 6.74
C SER A 92 5.40 -15.75 5.25
N PRO A 93 4.44 -16.14 4.38
CA PRO A 93 4.45 -15.73 2.99
C PRO A 93 4.42 -14.20 2.78
N ARG A 94 4.13 -13.43 3.84
CA ARG A 94 4.03 -11.97 3.86
C ARG A 94 5.23 -11.31 4.55
N THR A 95 6.27 -12.08 4.89
CA THR A 95 7.47 -11.56 5.55
C THR A 95 8.36 -10.80 4.57
N LEU A 96 8.65 -9.55 4.90
CA LEU A 96 9.65 -8.72 4.25
C LEU A 96 10.87 -8.64 5.15
N ALA A 97 11.86 -9.51 4.91
CA ALA A 97 13.04 -9.59 5.75
C ALA A 97 13.78 -8.25 5.84
N ASP A 98 14.30 -7.96 7.04
CA ASP A 98 15.26 -6.88 7.30
C ASP A 98 16.49 -7.05 6.40
N ILE A 99 16.92 -5.97 5.75
CA ILE A 99 18.11 -5.96 4.89
C ILE A 99 19.22 -5.20 5.61
N SER A 100 20.34 -5.85 5.91
CA SER A 100 21.51 -5.17 6.47
C SER A 100 22.17 -4.30 5.40
N LEU A 101 22.37 -3.03 5.70
CA LEU A 101 23.00 -2.05 4.79
C LEU A 101 24.48 -1.81 5.11
N GLY A 102 24.91 -2.18 6.31
CA GLY A 102 26.27 -1.98 6.78
C GLY A 102 26.32 -1.71 8.28
N THR A 103 27.52 -1.32 8.75
CA THR A 103 27.77 -1.01 10.15
C THR A 103 28.26 0.42 10.33
N VAL A 104 27.96 0.99 11.50
CA VAL A 104 28.38 2.33 11.93
C VAL A 104 29.24 2.22 13.20
N PRO A 105 29.98 3.27 13.58
CA PRO A 105 30.81 3.26 14.79
C PRO A 105 29.99 2.94 16.06
N ALA A 106 30.63 2.27 17.01
CA ALA A 106 30.02 2.00 18.31
C ALA A 106 29.64 3.31 19.01
N GLY A 107 28.48 3.31 19.68
CA GLY A 107 27.95 4.48 20.37
C GLY A 107 27.12 5.42 19.49
N THR A 108 27.03 5.17 18.17
CA THR A 108 26.11 5.93 17.30
C THR A 108 24.69 5.85 17.88
N ASP A 109 24.03 6.99 18.03
CA ASP A 109 22.65 7.10 18.51
C ASP A 109 21.77 7.96 17.59
N TYR A 110 22.35 8.49 16.51
CA TYR A 110 21.68 9.27 15.49
C TYR A 110 22.11 8.87 14.08
N LEU A 111 21.17 8.96 13.13
CA LEU A 111 21.44 8.79 11.70
C LEU A 111 20.93 10.04 10.96
N GLU A 112 21.72 10.63 10.08
CA GLU A 112 21.19 11.52 9.04
C GLU A 112 21.03 10.73 7.75
N ILE A 113 19.80 10.63 7.25
CA ILE A 113 19.51 9.83 6.05
C ILE A 113 18.99 10.73 4.94
N TRP A 114 19.67 10.68 3.81
CA TRP A 114 19.27 11.30 2.57
C TRP A 114 19.02 10.21 1.54
N VAL A 115 17.95 10.35 0.77
CA VAL A 115 17.59 9.43 -0.30
C VAL A 115 17.26 10.22 -1.56
N ASN A 116 17.63 9.70 -2.72
CA ASN A 116 17.16 10.15 -4.02
C ASN A 116 16.71 8.92 -4.79
N LEU A 117 15.40 8.76 -4.92
CA LEU A 117 14.79 7.55 -5.47
C LEU A 117 13.85 7.92 -6.62
N SER A 118 13.74 7.02 -7.60
CA SER A 118 12.72 7.05 -8.65
C SER A 118 12.05 5.69 -8.76
N ARG A 119 10.77 5.67 -9.12
CA ARG A 119 10.04 4.40 -9.26
C ARG A 119 10.43 3.73 -10.59
N THR A 120 11.04 2.55 -10.52
CA THR A 120 11.53 1.79 -11.68
C THR A 120 10.62 0.62 -12.05
N VAL A 121 9.82 0.12 -11.12
CA VAL A 121 8.74 -0.85 -11.38
C VAL A 121 7.42 -0.25 -10.92
N ASN A 122 6.49 -0.06 -11.87
CA ASN A 122 5.18 0.49 -11.59
C ASN A 122 4.18 -0.62 -11.23
N PRO A 123 3.43 -0.48 -10.12
CA PRO A 123 2.33 -1.37 -9.84
C PRO A 123 1.20 -1.17 -10.86
N ALA A 124 0.40 -2.22 -11.05
CA ALA A 124 -0.82 -2.13 -11.83
C ALA A 124 -1.79 -1.07 -11.27
N LYS A 125 -2.64 -0.55 -12.15
CA LYS A 125 -3.63 0.47 -11.81
C LYS A 125 -4.73 -0.09 -10.89
N ILE A 126 -5.27 0.78 -10.05
CA ILE A 126 -6.45 0.54 -9.21
C ILE A 126 -7.56 1.45 -9.70
N LEU A 127 -8.69 0.88 -10.14
CA LEU A 127 -9.78 1.54 -10.84
C LEU A 127 -9.31 2.44 -12.00
N ASP A 128 -8.40 1.92 -12.82
CA ASP A 128 -7.73 2.65 -13.92
C ASP A 128 -6.91 3.88 -13.49
N LEU A 129 -6.75 4.10 -12.18
CA LEU A 129 -5.90 5.13 -11.60
C LEU A 129 -4.54 4.53 -11.25
N ALA A 130 -3.48 5.25 -11.59
CA ALA A 130 -2.14 4.87 -11.18
C ALA A 130 -2.01 5.00 -9.66
N LEU A 131 -1.31 4.06 -9.02
CA LEU A 131 -0.97 4.18 -7.61
C LEU A 131 -0.11 5.43 -7.42
N ALA A 132 -0.62 6.41 -6.67
CA ALA A 132 0.05 7.68 -6.46
C ALA A 132 1.44 7.46 -5.82
N SER A 133 2.41 8.25 -6.24
CA SER A 133 3.67 8.40 -5.51
C SER A 133 3.48 9.49 -4.46
N ASN A 134 3.91 9.20 -3.23
CA ASN A 134 4.02 10.17 -2.16
C ASN A 134 5.46 10.66 -1.96
N PHE A 135 6.39 10.17 -2.79
CA PHE A 135 7.80 10.53 -2.74
C PHE A 135 8.18 11.41 -3.95
N PRO A 136 8.91 12.52 -3.76
CA PRO A 136 9.35 13.36 -4.87
C PRO A 136 10.49 12.68 -5.64
N GLU A 137 10.16 12.12 -6.80
CA GLU A 137 11.09 11.29 -7.58
C GLU A 137 12.28 12.09 -8.13
N GLY A 138 13.47 11.53 -8.05
CA GLY A 138 14.69 12.13 -8.61
C GLY A 138 15.29 13.27 -7.79
N GLU A 139 14.68 13.62 -6.66
CA GLU A 139 15.13 14.67 -5.76
C GLU A 139 15.77 14.10 -4.49
N TRP A 140 16.76 14.81 -3.95
CA TRP A 140 17.34 14.47 -2.65
C TRP A 140 16.41 14.90 -1.52
N VAL A 141 15.92 13.91 -0.77
CA VAL A 141 15.03 14.09 0.38
C VAL A 141 15.74 13.64 1.65
N LYS A 142 15.71 14.48 2.68
CA LYS A 142 16.09 14.07 4.04
C LYS A 142 14.91 13.36 4.70
N LEU A 143 15.16 12.18 5.26
CA LEU A 143 14.13 11.39 5.96
C LEU A 143 14.16 11.67 7.46
N ASP A 144 13.38 12.65 7.89
CA ASP A 144 13.19 12.92 9.31
C ASP A 144 12.42 11.75 9.96
N GLY A 145 13.01 11.13 10.99
CA GLY A 145 12.47 9.89 11.57
C GLY A 145 12.79 8.62 10.80
N TYR A 146 13.72 8.69 9.83
CA TYR A 146 14.34 7.54 9.15
C TYR A 146 13.37 6.67 8.36
N SER A 147 12.18 7.17 8.03
CA SER A 147 11.12 6.40 7.39
C SER A 147 10.40 7.23 6.33
N CYS A 148 9.74 6.54 5.40
CA CYS A 148 8.98 7.18 4.34
C CYS A 148 7.86 6.27 3.83
N VAL A 149 6.65 6.82 3.70
CA VAL A 149 5.57 6.23 2.90
C VAL A 149 5.78 6.67 1.46
N VAL A 150 6.15 5.74 0.58
CA VAL A 150 6.44 6.03 -0.83
C VAL A 150 5.20 5.96 -1.71
N GLU A 151 4.20 5.19 -1.31
CA GLU A 151 2.99 4.96 -2.10
C GLU A 151 1.81 4.81 -1.15
N GLU A 152 0.72 5.52 -1.42
CA GLU A 152 -0.56 5.35 -0.72
C GLU A 152 -1.70 5.71 -1.68
N PHE A 153 -2.54 4.73 -2.01
CA PHE A 153 -3.76 4.99 -2.77
C PHE A 153 -4.73 3.82 -2.68
N GLY A 154 -6.02 4.13 -2.55
CA GLY A 154 -7.08 3.13 -2.61
C GLY A 154 -6.88 1.98 -1.62
N GLY A 155 -6.47 2.27 -0.38
CA GLY A 155 -6.22 1.29 0.68
C GLY A 155 -4.93 0.47 0.55
N VAL A 156 -4.16 0.66 -0.52
CA VAL A 156 -2.79 0.12 -0.65
C VAL A 156 -1.79 1.13 -0.12
N ALA A 157 -0.84 0.69 0.70
CA ALA A 157 0.25 1.52 1.19
C ALA A 157 1.60 0.79 1.14
N ARG A 158 2.67 1.52 0.88
CA ARG A 158 4.06 1.03 0.94
C ARG A 158 4.96 2.00 1.68
N GLN A 159 5.75 1.44 2.58
CA GLN A 159 6.67 2.18 3.43
C GLN A 159 7.99 1.44 3.55
N PHE A 160 9.05 2.20 3.78
CA PHE A 160 10.29 1.66 4.33
C PHE A 160 10.77 2.51 5.51
N GLU A 161 11.64 1.93 6.33
CA GLU A 161 12.36 2.63 7.39
C GLU A 161 13.78 2.10 7.54
N PHE A 162 14.66 2.93 8.08
CA PHE A 162 16.00 2.56 8.49
C PHE A 162 16.06 2.46 10.00
N VAL A 163 16.64 1.37 10.50
CA VAL A 163 16.75 1.07 11.92
C VAL A 163 18.21 0.87 12.29
N LEU A 164 18.64 1.50 13.38
CA LEU A 164 19.91 1.22 14.03
C LEU A 164 19.70 0.10 15.06
N ASP A 165 20.35 -1.04 14.84
CA ASP A 165 20.34 -2.20 15.74
C ASP A 165 21.77 -2.48 16.21
N GLY A 166 22.10 -1.96 17.38
CA GLY A 166 23.48 -1.89 17.87
C GLY A 166 24.32 -1.03 16.93
N THR A 167 25.25 -1.66 16.21
CA THR A 167 26.07 -1.00 15.17
C THR A 167 25.58 -1.27 13.76
N SER A 168 24.57 -2.11 13.56
CA SER A 168 24.05 -2.44 12.23
C SER A 168 22.97 -1.46 11.81
N VAL A 169 23.07 -0.91 10.60
CA VAL A 169 21.96 -0.20 9.97
C VAL A 169 21.18 -1.19 9.10
N LYS A 170 19.87 -1.24 9.30
CA LYS A 170 18.95 -2.15 8.59
C LYS A 170 17.88 -1.36 7.86
N LEU A 171 17.51 -1.82 6.66
CA LEU A 171 16.32 -1.38 5.94
C LEU A 171 15.17 -2.35 6.24
N ARG A 172 14.05 -1.82 6.70
CA ARG A 172 12.79 -2.55 6.84
C ARG A 172 11.80 -2.04 5.83
N ARG A 173 10.95 -2.93 5.34
CA ARG A 173 9.92 -2.62 4.36
C ARG A 173 8.58 -3.11 4.89
N TYR A 174 7.55 -2.34 4.57
CA TYR A 174 6.18 -2.63 4.88
C TYR A 174 5.34 -2.43 3.63
N GLN A 175 4.38 -3.32 3.41
CA GLN A 175 3.28 -3.04 2.50
C GLN A 175 1.98 -3.59 3.05
N SER A 176 0.89 -2.90 2.76
CA SER A 176 -0.41 -3.32 3.23
C SER A 176 -1.51 -3.02 2.22
N VAL A 177 -2.58 -3.78 2.37
CA VAL A 177 -3.91 -3.54 1.81
C VAL A 177 -4.83 -3.54 3.01
N ASN A 178 -5.35 -2.38 3.42
CA ASN A 178 -6.10 -2.29 4.66
C ASN A 178 -7.50 -2.94 4.56
N LYS A 179 -8.04 -3.32 5.72
CA LYS A 179 -9.41 -3.80 5.91
C LYS A 179 -10.49 -2.78 5.52
N ASP A 180 -10.20 -1.52 5.81
CA ASP A 180 -11.15 -0.43 5.78
C ASP A 180 -10.99 0.48 4.56
N GLY A 181 -10.25 0.02 3.54
CA GLY A 181 -9.84 0.78 2.35
C GLY A 181 -10.96 1.66 1.93
N GLY A 182 -10.81 2.95 2.29
CA GLY A 182 -11.89 3.91 2.28
C GLY A 182 -12.56 3.73 0.95
N LEU A 183 -13.80 3.24 0.98
CA LEU A 183 -14.53 2.93 -0.24
C LEU A 183 -14.36 4.18 -1.10
N LEU A 184 -13.68 4.05 -2.24
CA LEU A 184 -13.66 5.13 -3.20
C LEU A 184 -15.13 5.49 -3.41
N PRO A 185 -15.52 6.78 -3.36
CA PRO A 185 -16.92 7.16 -3.43
C PRO A 185 -17.62 6.45 -4.61
N GLY A 186 -18.58 5.57 -4.32
CA GLY A 186 -19.25 4.74 -5.33
C GLY A 186 -18.79 3.28 -5.43
N THR A 187 -17.80 2.84 -4.65
CA THR A 187 -17.48 1.41 -4.46
C THR A 187 -18.31 0.87 -3.31
N THR A 188 -18.98 -0.27 -3.51
CA THR A 188 -19.70 -0.99 -2.46
C THR A 188 -18.77 -2.02 -1.83
N ARG A 189 -18.78 -2.11 -0.49
CA ARG A 189 -18.24 -3.30 0.19
C ARG A 189 -19.05 -4.49 -0.33
N VAL A 190 -18.38 -5.42 -0.97
CA VAL A 190 -18.99 -6.65 -1.38
C VAL A 190 -18.60 -7.72 -0.40
N ASN A 191 -19.58 -8.17 0.37
CA ASN A 191 -19.56 -9.50 0.92
C ASN A 191 -19.91 -10.48 -0.22
N PRO A 192 -19.02 -11.40 -0.63
CA PRO A 192 -19.31 -12.49 -1.57
C PRO A 192 -20.36 -13.50 -1.08
N SER A 193 -21.17 -13.14 -0.08
CA SER A 193 -22.32 -13.92 0.40
C SER A 193 -23.51 -13.06 0.79
N GLU A 194 -23.49 -11.74 0.56
CA GLU A 194 -24.66 -10.91 0.78
C GLU A 194 -25.26 -10.51 -0.56
N ASP A 195 -26.52 -10.90 -0.77
CA ASP A 195 -27.36 -10.40 -1.86
C ASP A 195 -27.60 -8.90 -1.62
N ILE A 196 -26.70 -8.07 -2.13
CA ILE A 196 -26.96 -6.64 -2.25
C ILE A 196 -27.89 -6.52 -3.47
N GLY A 197 -29.20 -6.56 -3.21
CA GLY A 197 -30.25 -6.23 -4.19
C GLY A 197 -29.93 -6.65 -5.62
N ASN A 198 -30.10 -7.94 -5.93
CA ASN A 198 -29.95 -8.56 -7.24
C ASN A 198 -28.53 -8.67 -7.85
N ALA A 199 -27.45 -8.42 -7.09
CA ALA A 199 -26.09 -8.76 -7.52
C ALA A 199 -25.48 -9.83 -6.61
N THR A 200 -24.91 -10.89 -7.20
CA THR A 200 -24.18 -11.95 -6.48
C THR A 200 -22.72 -11.92 -6.89
N PHE A 201 -21.81 -11.92 -5.91
CA PHE A 201 -20.38 -11.81 -6.13
C PHE A 201 -19.64 -13.11 -5.76
N PHE A 202 -18.66 -13.49 -6.58
CA PHE A 202 -17.86 -14.70 -6.41
C PHE A 202 -16.37 -14.34 -6.50
N TYR A 203 -15.60 -14.62 -5.45
CA TYR A 203 -14.14 -14.56 -5.52
C TYR A 203 -13.60 -15.91 -6.00
N ALA A 204 -12.84 -15.92 -7.09
CA ALA A 204 -12.27 -17.14 -7.67
C ALA A 204 -10.77 -17.31 -7.40
N GLY A 205 -10.20 -16.50 -6.50
CA GLY A 205 -8.82 -16.67 -6.07
C GLY A 205 -8.68 -17.76 -5.00
N THR A 206 -7.57 -18.48 -5.02
CA THR A 206 -7.19 -19.48 -3.98
C THR A 206 -6.81 -18.83 -2.66
N ASN A 207 -6.58 -17.52 -2.65
CA ASN A 207 -6.10 -16.76 -1.50
C ASN A 207 -7.28 -16.03 -0.86
N ALA A 208 -8.12 -16.78 -0.13
CA ALA A 208 -9.09 -16.15 0.76
C ALA A 208 -8.34 -15.60 2.00
N PRO A 209 -8.69 -14.41 2.50
CA PRO A 209 -8.09 -13.84 3.71
C PRO A 209 -8.32 -14.75 4.94
N GLU A 210 -7.31 -14.82 5.81
CA GLU A 210 -7.22 -15.77 6.94
C GLU A 210 -8.30 -15.56 8.01
N ASP A 211 -8.85 -14.35 8.13
CA ASP A 211 -9.92 -14.03 9.08
C ASP A 211 -11.33 -14.28 8.52
N GLY A 212 -11.43 -14.86 7.32
CA GLY A 212 -12.69 -15.07 6.62
C GLY A 212 -13.34 -13.77 6.13
N SER A 213 -12.66 -12.63 6.26
CA SER A 213 -13.20 -11.32 5.85
C SER A 213 -13.01 -11.15 4.35
N LYS A 214 -14.06 -11.43 3.59
CA LYS A 214 -14.02 -11.60 2.12
C LYS A 214 -13.85 -10.29 1.33
N TYR A 215 -13.08 -9.34 1.84
CA TYR A 215 -12.96 -8.00 1.32
C TYR A 215 -11.78 -7.90 0.38
N ALA A 216 -12.04 -7.30 -0.78
CA ALA A 216 -11.01 -7.00 -1.75
C ALA A 216 -11.19 -5.60 -2.30
N ILE A 217 -10.08 -4.89 -2.45
CA ILE A 217 -10.04 -3.60 -3.14
C ILE A 217 -10.12 -3.87 -4.63
N TYR A 218 -11.03 -3.19 -5.32
CA TYR A 218 -11.16 -3.27 -6.77
C TYR A 218 -9.95 -2.64 -7.45
N GLY A 219 -9.12 -3.49 -8.04
CA GLY A 219 -8.05 -3.14 -8.96
C GLY A 219 -8.63 -2.77 -10.32
N GLN A 220 -8.45 -3.61 -11.34
CA GLN A 220 -8.95 -3.31 -12.68
C GLN A 220 -10.40 -3.78 -12.89
N MET A 221 -11.24 -2.94 -13.49
CA MET A 221 -12.60 -3.29 -13.92
C MET A 221 -12.60 -3.62 -15.41
N ILE A 222 -13.15 -4.77 -15.78
CA ILE A 222 -13.61 -5.00 -17.15
C ILE A 222 -15.10 -5.29 -17.07
N GLN A 223 -15.90 -4.30 -17.48
CA GLN A 223 -17.35 -4.47 -17.60
C GLN A 223 -17.65 -4.95 -19.02
N GLN A 224 -17.96 -6.24 -19.16
CA GLN A 224 -18.65 -6.72 -20.34
C GLN A 224 -20.14 -6.74 -20.04
N LEU A 225 -20.81 -5.63 -20.33
CA LEU A 225 -22.25 -5.68 -20.51
C LEU A 225 -22.49 -6.68 -21.63
N GLY A 226 -23.24 -7.76 -21.31
CA GLY A 226 -23.62 -8.75 -22.31
C GLY A 226 -24.19 -8.03 -23.53
N PRO A 227 -24.01 -8.57 -24.74
CA PRO A 227 -24.48 -7.91 -25.95
C PRO A 227 -25.93 -7.55 -25.75
N ASP A 228 -26.23 -6.28 -26.02
CA ASP A 228 -27.52 -5.61 -25.91
C ASP A 228 -28.58 -6.48 -26.60
N ARG A 229 -29.12 -7.44 -25.86
CA ARG A 229 -30.25 -8.23 -26.31
C ARG A 229 -31.43 -7.50 -25.72
N ASN A 230 -32.12 -6.77 -26.59
CA ASN A 230 -33.57 -6.84 -26.66
C ASN A 230 -33.96 -8.33 -26.64
N ILE A 231 -33.93 -8.98 -25.48
CA ILE A 231 -34.63 -10.23 -25.23
C ILE A 231 -36.07 -9.76 -25.09
N PRO A 232 -36.95 -10.03 -26.06
CA PRO A 232 -38.34 -9.63 -25.92
C PRO A 232 -38.89 -10.37 -24.70
N THR A 233 -39.15 -9.64 -23.62
CA THR A 233 -39.65 -10.16 -22.34
C THR A 233 -41.12 -10.57 -22.41
N HIS A 234 -41.74 -10.55 -23.58
CA HIS A 234 -43.00 -11.25 -23.82
C HIS A 234 -42.78 -12.74 -24.09
N ARG A 235 -42.48 -13.50 -23.03
CA ARG A 235 -42.96 -14.88 -22.92
C ARG A 235 -43.94 -14.99 -21.76
N PRO A 236 -45.21 -15.36 -22.02
CA PRO A 236 -46.18 -15.58 -20.96
C PRO A 236 -45.69 -16.72 -20.07
N SER A 237 -45.65 -16.45 -18.77
CA SER A 237 -45.76 -17.39 -17.65
C SER A 237 -45.23 -18.83 -17.88
N GLY A 238 -44.11 -19.15 -17.24
CA GLY A 238 -43.82 -20.54 -16.84
C GLY A 238 -42.74 -21.29 -17.61
N LYS A 239 -41.88 -20.62 -18.38
CA LYS A 239 -40.63 -21.22 -18.85
C LYS A 239 -39.48 -20.38 -18.35
N GLU A 240 -38.74 -20.93 -17.39
CA GLU A 240 -37.43 -20.46 -16.95
C GLU A 240 -36.66 -19.99 -18.18
N ALA A 241 -36.20 -18.74 -18.15
CA ALA A 241 -35.38 -18.19 -19.20
C ALA A 241 -34.23 -19.17 -19.45
N GLY A 242 -34.25 -19.83 -20.60
CA GLY A 242 -33.20 -20.77 -20.98
C GLY A 242 -31.86 -20.06 -20.88
N SER A 243 -31.07 -20.48 -19.90
CA SER A 243 -29.63 -20.25 -19.73
C SER A 243 -29.07 -19.11 -20.59
N ALA A 244 -29.32 -17.86 -20.20
CA ALA A 244 -28.41 -16.78 -20.55
C ALA A 244 -27.03 -16.96 -19.85
N SER A 245 -26.86 -18.04 -19.08
CA SER A 245 -25.76 -18.35 -18.15
C SER A 245 -24.40 -18.70 -18.77
N ASN A 246 -24.19 -18.55 -20.08
CA ASN A 246 -22.99 -19.07 -20.74
C ASN A 246 -22.15 -18.01 -21.44
N VAL A 247 -22.24 -16.73 -21.06
CA VAL A 247 -21.08 -15.86 -21.28
C VAL A 247 -20.15 -16.10 -20.10
N PRO A 248 -19.07 -16.91 -20.25
CA PRO A 248 -18.12 -17.08 -19.17
C PRO A 248 -17.50 -15.73 -18.89
N CYS A 249 -17.93 -15.13 -17.78
CA CYS A 249 -17.20 -14.05 -17.16
C CYS A 249 -15.79 -14.59 -16.94
N SER A 250 -14.84 -14.10 -17.73
CA SER A 250 -13.47 -14.55 -17.66
C SER A 250 -12.60 -13.35 -17.94
N MET A 251 -11.73 -13.06 -16.98
CA MET A 251 -10.63 -12.16 -17.19
C MET A 251 -9.35 -12.94 -16.92
N SER A 252 -8.34 -12.68 -17.74
CA SER A 252 -7.00 -13.15 -17.44
C SER A 252 -6.39 -12.20 -16.40
N HIS A 253 -5.91 -12.76 -15.30
CA HIS A 253 -5.05 -12.04 -14.35
C HIS A 253 -3.57 -12.06 -14.81
N ALA A 254 -3.25 -12.75 -15.92
CA ALA A 254 -1.87 -12.88 -16.38
C ALA A 254 -1.28 -11.52 -16.79
N GLY A 255 -0.10 -11.21 -16.25
CA GLY A 255 0.63 -9.98 -16.54
C GLY A 255 0.20 -8.78 -15.70
N ILE A 256 -0.74 -8.94 -14.77
CA ILE A 256 -1.09 -7.90 -13.80
C ILE A 256 -0.31 -8.16 -12.53
N SER A 257 0.50 -7.18 -12.14
CA SER A 257 1.38 -7.23 -10.98
C SER A 257 1.25 -5.91 -10.24
N TYR A 258 1.03 -5.99 -8.95
CA TYR A 258 1.07 -4.88 -8.04
C TYR A 258 2.44 -4.72 -7.37
N ALA A 259 3.47 -5.49 -7.75
CA ALA A 259 4.83 -5.25 -7.28
C ALA A 259 5.29 -3.82 -7.57
N SER A 260 6.16 -3.27 -6.71
CA SER A 260 6.76 -1.95 -6.89
C SER A 260 8.25 -1.99 -6.58
N THR A 261 9.04 -1.17 -7.27
CA THR A 261 10.46 -0.99 -6.98
C THR A 261 10.85 0.45 -7.18
N TRP A 262 11.60 0.94 -6.21
CA TRP A 262 12.19 2.25 -6.15
C TRP A 262 13.71 2.10 -6.20
N THR A 263 14.37 2.82 -7.09
CA THR A 263 15.82 2.73 -7.29
C THR A 263 16.46 4.10 -7.22
N GLY A 264 17.63 4.17 -6.61
CA GLY A 264 18.48 5.36 -6.64
C GLY A 264 19.52 5.34 -5.53
N ASP A 265 19.88 6.52 -5.06
CA ASP A 265 21.01 6.70 -4.15
C ASP A 265 20.55 6.93 -2.71
N ILE A 266 21.30 6.38 -1.76
CA ILE A 266 21.03 6.48 -0.32
C ILE A 266 22.33 6.86 0.39
N ILE A 267 22.28 7.88 1.24
CA ILE A 267 23.40 8.31 2.08
C ILE A 267 22.93 8.27 3.53
N ILE A 268 23.61 7.47 4.35
CA ILE A 268 23.37 7.36 5.79
C ILE A 268 24.62 7.84 6.51
N LYS A 269 24.53 8.97 7.21
CA LYS A 269 25.62 9.52 8.01
C LYS A 269 25.36 9.23 9.49
N PRO A 270 26.17 8.41 10.16
CA PRO A 270 26.03 8.23 11.59
C PRO A 270 26.40 9.50 12.34
N GLY A 271 25.83 9.68 13.53
CA GLY A 271 26.20 10.74 14.44
C GLY A 271 25.95 10.39 15.89
N PHE A 272 26.39 11.31 16.74
CA PHE A 272 26.21 11.26 18.18
C PHE A 272 25.41 12.48 18.64
N ILE A 273 24.44 12.26 19.52
CA ILE A 273 23.75 13.33 20.23
C ILE A 273 24.55 13.60 21.50
N ASP A 274 25.15 14.79 21.60
CA ASP A 274 25.82 15.22 22.82
C ASP A 274 24.74 15.51 23.88
N ALA A 275 24.61 14.64 24.88
CA ALA A 275 23.66 14.72 25.99
C ALA A 275 24.29 15.24 27.30
#